data_AF-A0A3B9W1F4-F1
#
_entry.id   AF-A0A3B9W1F4-F1
#
_cell.length_a   1.000
_cell.length_b   1.000
_cell.length_c   1.000
_cell.angle_alpha   90.00
_cell.angle_beta   90.00
_cell.angle_gamma   90.00
#
_symmetry.space_group_name_H-M   'P 1'
#
loop_
_entity.id
_entity.type
_entity.pdbx_description
1 polymer ?
#
loop_
_entity_poly.entity_id
_entity_poly.type
_entity_poly.pdbx_seq_one_letter_code
_entity_poly.pdbx_strand_id
1 'polypeptide(L)'
;GAVAGFMGAGFLGGIVGGLLAGYIAHVIGQLHVARWLRGLMPVVIIPLLASLVASGLMFLILGGPIVAITKGLNAWLSGLTGASAIALGVILGLMMCFDLGGPVNKVAYSFAVAGLGAATLENQAPWQIMAAVMASGMVPPLAMALATVLDKQRFSLAERENGKAAWLLGASFISEGAIPFAAADPLRVIPASMLGGAITGAISMASGVGSKAPHGGIFVFFAIDNFVMFVVSILVGTVVTALAVLALKRWAVRQPETAASVGSVPATI
;
A
#
# COMPACT_ATOMS: atom_id res chain seq x y z
N GLY A 1 1.12 10.11 21.54
CA GLY A 1 -0.22 9.53 21.41
C GLY A 1 -1.28 10.42 22.03
N ALA A 2 -1.60 10.23 23.31
CA ALA A 2 -2.68 10.94 24.00
C ALA A 2 -2.62 12.48 23.87
N VAL A 3 -1.43 13.07 24.02
CA VAL A 3 -1.21 14.52 23.85
C VAL A 3 -1.58 15.00 22.44
N ALA A 4 -1.21 14.26 21.40
CA ALA A 4 -1.56 14.63 20.03
C ALA A 4 -3.08 14.61 19.79
N GLY A 5 -3.78 13.66 20.41
CA GLY A 5 -5.24 13.62 20.41
C GLY A 5 -5.85 14.82 21.14
N PHE A 6 -5.39 15.10 22.36
CA PHE A 6 -5.86 16.21 23.18
C PHE A 6 -5.70 17.57 22.48
N MET A 7 -4.57 17.78 21.81
CA MET A 7 -4.27 19.03 21.12
C MET A 7 -4.98 19.16 19.76
N GLY A 8 -5.65 18.11 19.27
CA GLY A 8 -6.18 18.06 17.91
C GLY A 8 -5.08 18.03 16.84
N ALA A 9 -3.86 17.60 17.19
CA ALA A 9 -2.74 17.48 16.27
C ALA A 9 -2.91 16.28 15.31
N GLY A 10 -3.87 15.40 15.61
CA GLY A 10 -4.22 14.24 14.80
C GLY A 10 -3.06 13.25 14.67
N PHE A 11 -3.06 12.51 13.58
CA PHE A 11 -2.02 11.50 13.33
C PHE A 11 -0.61 12.07 13.19
N LEU A 12 -0.44 13.24 12.54
CA LEU A 12 0.88 13.86 12.38
C LEU A 12 1.50 14.18 13.74
N GLY A 13 0.71 14.69 14.69
CA GLY A 13 1.16 14.85 16.07
C GLY A 13 1.47 13.52 16.75
N GLY A 14 0.77 12.44 16.37
CA GLY A 14 1.06 11.08 16.80
C GLY A 14 2.44 10.59 16.36
N ILE A 15 2.77 10.72 15.08
CA ILE A 15 4.09 10.39 14.53
C ILE A 15 5.18 11.24 15.19
N VAL A 16 5.04 12.57 15.12
CA VAL A 16 6.08 13.48 15.61
C VAL A 16 6.30 13.27 17.11
N GLY A 17 5.22 13.20 17.89
CA GLY A 17 5.31 12.95 19.32
C GLY A 17 5.88 11.58 19.66
N GLY A 18 5.58 10.55 18.88
CA GLY A 18 6.12 9.20 19.06
C GLY A 18 7.63 9.13 18.76
N LEU A 19 8.06 9.70 17.64
CA LEU A 19 9.47 9.76 17.26
C LEU A 19 10.28 10.62 18.25
N LEU A 20 9.72 11.76 18.67
CA LEU A 20 10.34 12.63 19.66
C LEU A 20 10.52 11.91 21.01
N ALA A 21 9.47 11.23 21.49
CA ALA A 21 9.55 10.43 22.71
C ALA A 21 10.57 9.28 22.58
N GLY A 22 10.60 8.58 21.44
CA GLY A 22 11.60 7.54 21.17
C GLY A 22 13.03 8.06 21.16
N TYR A 23 13.26 9.23 20.55
CA TYR A 23 14.57 9.87 20.53
C TYR A 23 15.01 10.31 21.93
N ILE A 24 14.14 10.95 22.70
CA ILE A 24 14.45 11.35 24.07
C ILE A 24 14.71 10.12 24.95
N ALA A 25 13.91 9.07 24.80
CA ALA A 25 14.13 7.80 25.49
C ALA A 25 15.51 7.20 25.15
N HIS A 26 15.93 7.27 23.88
CA HIS A 26 17.25 6.84 23.45
C HIS A 26 18.37 7.65 24.12
N VAL A 27 18.26 8.98 24.16
CA VAL A 27 19.25 9.86 24.81
C VAL A 27 19.37 9.58 26.31
N ILE A 28 18.23 9.45 27.02
CA ILE A 28 18.23 9.11 28.45
C ILE A 28 18.81 7.71 28.68
N GLY A 29 18.53 6.77 27.78
CA GLY A 29 19.05 5.41 27.84
C GLY A 29 20.57 5.30 27.70
N GLN A 30 21.24 6.32 27.16
CA GLN A 30 22.71 6.38 27.04
C GLN A 30 23.41 6.87 28.32
N LEU A 31 22.66 7.32 29.33
CA LEU A 31 23.24 7.85 30.57
C LEU A 31 23.86 6.73 31.42
N HIS A 32 25.09 6.96 31.88
CA HIS A 32 25.76 6.06 32.82
C HIS A 32 25.20 6.28 34.22
N VAL A 33 24.45 5.30 34.72
CA VAL A 33 23.80 5.36 36.03
C VAL A 33 24.36 4.32 37.00
N ALA A 34 24.21 4.59 38.29
CA ALA A 34 24.61 3.67 39.35
C ALA A 34 23.90 2.31 39.23
N ARG A 35 24.57 1.23 39.69
CA ARG A 35 24.09 -0.16 39.55
C ARG A 35 22.69 -0.39 40.12
N TRP A 36 22.34 0.28 41.21
CA TRP A 36 21.03 0.18 41.84
C TRP A 36 19.91 0.83 41.01
N LEU A 37 20.23 1.81 40.17
CA LEU A 37 19.27 2.55 39.35
C LEU A 37 18.98 1.87 38.00
N ARG A 38 19.87 0.98 37.54
CA ARG A 38 19.75 0.31 36.23
C ARG A 38 18.42 -0.41 36.02
N GLY A 39 17.87 -1.04 37.06
CA GLY A 39 16.56 -1.70 36.98
C GLY A 39 15.40 -0.71 36.86
N LEU A 40 15.54 0.50 37.41
CA LEU A 40 14.51 1.54 37.38
C LEU A 40 14.48 2.33 36.06
N MET A 41 15.59 2.31 35.31
CA MET A 41 15.74 3.03 34.03
C MET A 41 14.62 2.69 33.03
N PRO A 42 14.46 1.43 32.55
CA PRO A 42 13.45 1.10 31.54
C PRO A 42 12.02 1.06 32.10
N VAL A 43 11.85 0.86 33.41
CA VAL A 43 10.53 0.66 34.03
C VAL A 43 9.85 1.99 34.35
N VAL A 44 10.60 2.96 34.87
CA VAL A 44 10.02 4.23 35.36
C VAL A 44 10.73 5.42 34.73
N ILE A 45 12.05 5.52 34.84
CA ILE A 45 12.76 6.78 34.53
C ILE A 45 12.63 7.15 33.05
N ILE A 46 12.98 6.22 32.15
CA ILE A 46 12.95 6.46 30.71
C ILE A 46 11.51 6.73 30.24
N PRO A 47 10.50 5.86 30.51
CA PRO A 47 9.13 6.14 30.09
C PRO A 47 8.59 7.48 30.60
N LEU A 48 8.86 7.83 31.86
CA LEU A 48 8.28 8.99 32.52
C LEU A 48 8.96 10.29 32.07
N LEU A 49 10.29 10.33 32.02
CA LEU A 49 11.02 11.51 31.55
C LEU A 49 10.87 11.71 30.04
N ALA A 50 10.95 10.65 29.24
CA ALA A 50 10.80 10.77 27.80
C ALA A 50 9.40 11.25 27.42
N SER A 51 8.36 10.70 28.07
CA SER A 51 6.99 11.16 27.84
C SER A 51 6.76 12.58 28.35
N LEU A 52 7.31 12.97 29.50
CA LEU A 52 7.19 14.32 30.05
C LEU A 52 7.83 15.36 29.13
N VAL A 53 9.08 15.14 28.72
CA VAL A 53 9.81 16.09 27.86
C VAL A 53 9.18 16.14 26.47
N ALA A 54 8.87 15.00 25.86
CA ALA A 54 8.22 14.97 24.55
C ALA A 54 6.85 15.66 24.57
N SER A 55 6.05 15.39 25.60
CA SER A 55 4.73 16.01 25.76
C SER A 55 4.84 17.52 26.02
N GLY A 56 5.79 17.94 26.86
CA GLY A 56 6.07 19.36 27.11
C GLY A 56 6.47 20.10 25.83
N LEU A 57 7.39 19.54 25.04
CA LEU A 57 7.79 20.12 23.75
C LEU A 57 6.65 20.15 22.73
N MET A 58 5.82 19.11 22.70
CA MET A 58 4.60 19.08 21.89
C MET A 58 3.64 20.21 22.28
N PHE A 59 3.38 20.43 23.57
CA PHE A 59 2.48 21.50 24.02
C PHE A 59 3.02 22.90 23.78
N LEU A 60 4.29 23.12 24.11
CA LEU A 60 4.86 24.47 24.19
C LEU A 60 5.33 25.01 22.84
N ILE A 61 5.77 24.12 21.93
CA ILE A 61 6.47 24.54 20.70
C ILE A 61 5.84 23.93 19.46
N LEU A 62 5.74 22.59 19.40
CA LEU A 62 5.45 21.89 18.14
C LEU A 62 3.95 21.81 17.83
N GLY A 63 3.11 21.92 18.85
CA GLY A 63 1.67 21.70 18.79
C GLY A 63 0.94 22.57 17.79
N GLY A 64 1.07 23.89 17.95
CA GLY A 64 0.42 24.87 17.08
C GLY A 64 0.72 24.63 15.59
N PRO A 65 2.02 24.57 15.19
CA PRO A 65 2.40 24.27 13.81
C PRO A 65 1.84 22.93 13.29
N ILE A 66 1.92 21.86 14.08
CA ILE A 66 1.42 20.55 13.65
C ILE A 66 -0.10 20.57 13.46
N VAL A 67 -0.85 21.18 14.39
CA VAL A 67 -2.31 21.32 14.28
C VAL A 67 -2.67 22.13 13.03
N ALA A 68 -1.95 23.20 12.73
CA ALA A 68 -2.18 24.01 11.53
C ALA A 68 -1.97 23.19 10.24
N ILE A 69 -0.89 22.41 10.17
CA ILE A 69 -0.62 21.51 9.04
C ILE A 69 -1.70 20.44 8.92
N THR A 70 -2.08 19.78 10.02
CA THR A 70 -3.13 18.75 10.03
C THR A 70 -4.46 19.32 9.54
N LYS A 71 -4.85 20.52 10.00
CA LYS A 71 -6.08 21.18 9.53
C LYS A 71 -6.00 21.55 8.05
N GLY A 72 -4.88 22.10 7.58
CA GLY A 72 -4.67 22.43 6.18
C GLY A 72 -4.74 21.21 5.27
N LEU A 73 -4.10 20.10 5.67
CA LEU A 73 -4.15 18.83 4.96
C LEU A 73 -5.58 18.29 4.90
N ASN A 74 -6.28 18.27 6.03
CA ASN A 74 -7.66 17.80 6.06
C ASN A 74 -8.58 18.66 5.19
N ALA A 75 -8.43 19.99 5.22
CA ALA A 75 -9.20 20.89 4.37
C ALA A 75 -8.93 20.63 2.88
N TRP A 76 -7.66 20.41 2.51
CA TRP A 76 -7.30 20.06 1.13
C TRP A 76 -7.91 18.73 0.70
N LEU A 77 -7.76 17.67 1.50
CA LEU A 77 -8.30 16.33 1.20
C LEU A 77 -9.83 16.35 1.10
N SER A 78 -10.51 17.07 1.99
CA SER A 78 -11.97 17.19 2.00
C SER A 78 -12.49 18.00 0.81
N GLY A 79 -11.67 18.91 0.27
CA GLY A 79 -11.98 19.70 -0.91
C GLY A 79 -11.74 18.99 -2.25
N LEU A 80 -11.17 17.78 -2.24
CA LEU A 80 -10.94 17.01 -3.46
C LEU A 80 -12.27 16.52 -4.03
N THR A 81 -12.56 16.91 -5.26
CA THR A 81 -13.78 16.53 -5.98
C THR A 81 -13.44 16.22 -7.44
N GLY A 82 -14.26 15.37 -8.06
CA GLY A 82 -14.11 15.02 -9.47
C GLY A 82 -12.69 14.55 -9.82
N ALA A 83 -12.04 15.28 -10.74
CA ALA A 83 -10.74 14.90 -11.29
C ALA A 83 -9.61 14.85 -10.25
N SER A 84 -9.62 15.69 -9.20
CA SER A 84 -8.52 15.72 -8.22
C SER A 84 -8.57 14.52 -7.26
N ALA A 85 -9.78 14.06 -6.90
CA ALA A 85 -9.97 12.83 -6.15
C ALA A 85 -9.52 11.60 -6.96
N ILE A 86 -9.84 11.57 -8.26
CA ILE A 86 -9.39 10.52 -9.18
C ILE A 86 -7.87 10.51 -9.29
N ALA A 87 -7.24 11.69 -9.46
CA ALA A 87 -5.79 11.82 -9.53
C ALA A 87 -5.10 11.34 -8.25
N LEU A 88 -5.66 11.63 -7.07
CA LEU A 88 -5.17 11.08 -5.81
C LEU A 88 -5.27 9.55 -5.80
N GLY A 89 -6.39 8.99 -6.24
CA GLY A 89 -6.58 7.55 -6.40
C GLY A 89 -5.53 6.89 -7.29
N VAL A 90 -5.21 7.53 -8.42
CA VAL A 90 -4.13 7.08 -9.32
C VAL A 90 -2.79 7.03 -8.59
N ILE A 91 -2.41 8.12 -7.90
CA ILE A 91 -1.13 8.21 -7.18
C ILE A 91 -1.03 7.12 -6.11
N LEU A 92 -2.07 6.96 -5.29
CA LEU A 92 -2.13 5.94 -4.24
C LEU A 92 -2.06 4.52 -4.83
N GLY A 93 -2.76 4.29 -5.93
CA GLY A 93 -2.74 3.02 -6.65
C GLY A 93 -1.37 2.66 -7.22
N LEU A 94 -0.67 3.65 -7.80
CA LEU A 94 0.72 3.51 -8.27
C LEU A 94 1.64 3.14 -7.12
N MET A 95 1.57 3.86 -6.00
CA MET A 95 2.41 3.63 -4.83
C MET A 95 2.20 2.23 -4.23
N MET A 96 0.94 1.80 -4.10
CA MET A 96 0.60 0.48 -3.56
C MET A 96 1.17 -0.67 -4.39
N CYS A 97 1.27 -0.51 -5.71
CA CYS A 97 1.71 -1.58 -6.61
C CYS A 97 3.19 -1.48 -7.02
N PHE A 98 3.90 -0.42 -6.58
CA PHE A 98 5.28 -0.16 -7.00
C PHE A 98 6.28 -1.22 -6.53
N ASP A 99 6.20 -1.61 -5.26
CA ASP A 99 7.16 -2.52 -4.62
C ASP A 99 6.50 -3.71 -3.89
N LEU A 100 5.23 -3.99 -4.21
CA LEU A 100 4.50 -5.21 -3.83
C LEU A 100 4.50 -5.52 -2.32
N GLY A 101 4.49 -4.47 -1.49
CA GLY A 101 4.55 -4.57 -0.03
C GLY A 101 5.81 -3.97 0.60
N GLY A 102 6.69 -3.37 -0.22
CA GLY A 102 7.88 -2.66 0.22
C GLY A 102 7.60 -1.25 0.81
N PRO A 103 8.66 -0.44 1.00
CA PRO A 103 8.56 0.87 1.65
C PRO A 103 7.55 1.84 1.03
N VAL A 104 7.44 1.93 -0.30
CA VAL A 104 6.53 2.86 -0.99
C VAL A 104 5.07 2.46 -0.75
N ASN A 105 4.76 1.16 -0.85
CA ASN A 105 3.46 0.62 -0.49
C ASN A 105 3.12 0.92 0.98
N LYS A 106 4.05 0.66 1.92
CA LYS A 106 3.82 0.93 3.34
C LYS A 106 3.66 2.41 3.64
N VAL A 107 4.29 3.32 2.89
CA VAL A 107 4.07 4.77 3.00
C VAL A 107 2.64 5.13 2.58
N ALA A 108 2.17 4.66 1.42
CA ALA A 108 0.79 4.90 0.98
C ALA A 108 -0.24 4.33 1.96
N TYR A 109 0.01 3.11 2.44
CA TYR A 109 -0.84 2.48 3.45
C TYR A 109 -0.87 3.25 4.77
N SER A 110 0.31 3.64 5.28
CA SER A 110 0.40 4.42 6.53
C SER A 110 -0.28 5.78 6.40
N PHE A 111 -0.20 6.42 5.23
CA PHE A 111 -0.92 7.65 4.92
C PHE A 111 -2.45 7.47 4.96
N ALA A 112 -2.97 6.34 4.47
CA ALA A 112 -4.39 6.04 4.58
C ALA A 112 -4.83 5.75 6.02
N VAL A 113 -4.08 4.92 6.74
CA VAL A 113 -4.34 4.60 8.17
C VAL A 113 -4.33 5.86 9.02
N ALA A 114 -3.40 6.77 8.75
CA ALA A 114 -3.26 8.05 9.41
C ALA A 114 -4.53 8.90 9.39
N GLY A 115 -5.16 8.99 8.21
CA GLY A 115 -6.34 9.80 7.99
C GLY A 115 -7.61 9.16 8.54
N LEU A 116 -7.62 7.85 8.78
CA LEU A 116 -8.84 7.09 9.04
C LEU A 116 -9.62 7.61 10.26
N GLY A 117 -8.92 8.00 11.33
CA GLY A 117 -9.54 8.56 12.53
C GLY A 117 -10.10 9.98 12.38
N ALA A 118 -9.77 10.67 11.28
CA ALA A 118 -10.31 11.99 10.96
C ALA A 118 -11.57 11.93 10.08
N ALA A 119 -11.99 10.73 9.66
CA ALA A 119 -13.18 10.54 8.85
C ALA A 119 -14.46 10.82 9.64
N THR A 120 -15.42 11.47 8.99
CA THR A 120 -16.76 11.71 9.54
C THR A 120 -17.80 11.44 8.45
N LEU A 121 -19.09 11.40 8.82
CA LEU A 121 -20.17 11.27 7.83
C LEU A 121 -20.18 12.44 6.82
N GLU A 122 -19.77 13.63 7.27
CA GLU A 122 -19.65 14.83 6.44
C GLU A 122 -18.35 14.85 5.61
N ASN A 123 -17.28 14.25 6.12
CA ASN A 123 -15.98 14.14 5.44
C ASN A 123 -15.58 12.67 5.25
N GLN A 124 -16.02 12.09 4.15
CA GLN A 124 -15.75 10.70 3.82
C GLN A 124 -14.42 10.49 3.08
N ALA A 125 -13.70 11.56 2.72
CA ALA A 125 -12.46 11.46 1.95
C ALA A 125 -11.43 10.51 2.58
N PRO A 126 -11.22 10.47 3.92
CA PRO A 126 -10.25 9.53 4.49
C PRO A 126 -10.68 8.06 4.37
N TRP A 127 -11.99 7.76 4.45
CA TRP A 127 -12.50 6.41 4.16
C TRP A 127 -12.27 6.04 2.70
N GLN A 128 -12.43 6.99 1.78
CA GLN A 128 -12.23 6.76 0.35
C GLN A 128 -10.76 6.49 0.00
N ILE A 129 -9.84 7.28 0.58
CA ILE A 129 -8.40 7.07 0.46
C ILE A 129 -8.02 5.69 0.98
N MET A 130 -8.57 5.28 2.12
CA MET A 130 -8.34 3.94 2.67
C MET A 130 -8.82 2.84 1.72
N ALA A 131 -10.04 2.95 1.18
CA ALA A 131 -10.55 1.99 0.22
C ALA A 131 -9.70 1.91 -1.06
N ALA A 132 -9.25 3.04 -1.60
CA ALA A 132 -8.40 3.08 -2.79
C ALA A 132 -7.06 2.35 -2.56
N VAL A 133 -6.38 2.64 -1.46
CA VAL A 133 -5.14 1.96 -1.05
C VAL A 133 -5.38 0.45 -0.91
N MET A 134 -6.47 0.07 -0.23
CA MET A 134 -6.78 -1.33 0.00
C MET A 134 -7.12 -2.09 -1.29
N ALA A 135 -8.01 -1.54 -2.11
CA ALA A 135 -8.40 -2.14 -3.38
C ALA A 135 -7.17 -2.33 -4.29
N SER A 136 -6.33 -1.30 -4.43
CA SER A 136 -5.14 -1.37 -5.28
C SER A 136 -4.13 -2.41 -4.79
N GLY A 137 -3.91 -2.58 -3.49
CA GLY A 137 -2.96 -3.58 -2.98
C GLY A 137 -3.42 -5.04 -3.18
N MET A 138 -4.71 -5.29 -3.42
CA MET A 138 -5.22 -6.63 -3.77
C MET A 138 -4.90 -7.02 -5.22
N VAL A 139 -4.68 -6.05 -6.10
CA VAL A 139 -4.59 -6.25 -7.56
C VAL A 139 -3.40 -7.11 -7.99
N PRO A 140 -2.14 -6.86 -7.56
CA PRO A 140 -1.00 -7.58 -8.10
C PRO A 140 -1.08 -9.11 -7.95
N PRO A 141 -1.33 -9.68 -6.75
CA PRO A 141 -1.43 -11.13 -6.60
C PRO A 141 -2.64 -11.73 -7.34
N LEU A 142 -3.81 -11.07 -7.32
CA LEU A 142 -4.98 -11.52 -8.08
C LEU A 142 -4.71 -11.54 -9.59
N ALA A 143 -4.01 -10.53 -10.09
CA ALA A 143 -3.67 -10.43 -11.50
C ALA A 143 -2.65 -11.50 -11.92
N MET A 144 -1.69 -11.84 -11.07
CA MET A 144 -0.73 -12.92 -11.35
C MET A 144 -1.44 -14.27 -11.35
N ALA A 145 -2.32 -14.50 -10.38
CA ALA A 145 -3.17 -15.68 -10.33
C ALA A 145 -3.99 -15.83 -11.62
N LEU A 146 -4.65 -14.75 -12.07
CA LEU A 146 -5.41 -14.73 -13.31
C LEU A 146 -4.53 -14.96 -14.55
N ALA A 147 -3.38 -14.28 -14.64
CA ALA A 147 -2.48 -14.40 -15.79
C ALA A 147 -1.96 -15.83 -15.98
N THR A 148 -1.64 -16.52 -14.87
CA THR A 148 -1.21 -17.94 -14.94
C THR A 148 -2.30 -18.87 -15.43
N VAL A 149 -3.58 -18.58 -15.17
CA VAL A 149 -4.71 -19.37 -15.67
C VAL A 149 -4.96 -19.10 -17.15
N LEU A 150 -4.87 -17.84 -17.58
CA LEU A 150 -5.16 -17.40 -18.95
C LEU A 150 -4.11 -17.86 -19.97
N ASP A 151 -2.82 -17.88 -19.62
CA ASP A 151 -1.75 -18.27 -20.55
C ASP A 151 -0.65 -19.05 -19.82
N LYS A 152 -1.00 -20.26 -19.37
CA LYS A 152 -0.12 -21.16 -18.60
C LYS A 152 1.26 -21.33 -19.24
N GLN A 153 1.34 -21.39 -20.57
CA GLN A 153 2.58 -21.67 -21.31
C GLN A 153 3.68 -20.62 -21.08
N ARG A 154 3.32 -19.39 -20.67
CA ARG A 154 4.26 -18.30 -20.41
C ARG A 154 4.82 -18.28 -18.99
N PHE A 155 4.35 -19.17 -18.13
CA PHE A 155 4.75 -19.27 -16.74
C PHE A 155 5.38 -20.63 -16.48
N SER A 156 6.45 -20.64 -15.69
CA SER A 156 7.09 -21.83 -15.16
C SER A 156 6.14 -22.64 -14.27
N LEU A 157 6.49 -23.89 -13.98
CA LEU A 157 5.71 -24.71 -13.04
C LEU A 157 5.63 -24.05 -11.66
N ALA A 158 6.74 -23.49 -11.17
CA ALA A 158 6.77 -22.78 -9.89
C ALA A 158 5.83 -21.56 -9.87
N GLU A 159 5.83 -20.74 -10.93
CA GLU A 159 4.91 -19.60 -11.06
C GLU A 159 3.44 -20.05 -11.09
N ARG A 160 3.13 -21.18 -11.75
CA ARG A 160 1.76 -21.71 -11.78
C ARG A 160 1.30 -22.21 -10.41
N GLU A 161 2.17 -22.86 -9.65
CA GLU A 161 1.86 -23.28 -8.27
C GLU A 161 1.68 -22.08 -7.35
N ASN A 162 2.56 -21.08 -7.45
CA ASN A 162 2.42 -19.81 -6.73
C ASN A 162 1.11 -19.09 -7.11
N GLY A 163 0.69 -19.17 -8.38
CA GLY A 163 -0.55 -18.57 -8.88
C GLY A 163 -1.81 -19.11 -8.18
N LYS A 164 -1.82 -20.39 -7.77
CA LYS A 164 -2.94 -20.96 -7.01
C LYS A 164 -3.08 -20.30 -5.64
N ALA A 165 -1.96 -20.12 -4.94
CA ALA A 165 -1.95 -19.45 -3.63
C ALA A 165 -2.25 -17.94 -3.75
N ALA A 166 -1.80 -17.31 -4.83
CA ALA A 166 -1.95 -15.88 -5.06
C ALA A 166 -3.42 -15.42 -5.12
N TRP A 167 -4.37 -16.29 -5.50
CA TRP A 167 -5.81 -16.00 -5.39
C TRP A 167 -6.22 -15.64 -3.96
N LEU A 168 -5.90 -16.51 -3.00
CA LEU A 168 -6.27 -16.30 -1.60
C LEU A 168 -5.49 -15.14 -1.00
N LEU A 169 -4.18 -15.04 -1.28
CA LEU A 169 -3.34 -13.94 -0.79
C LEU A 169 -3.87 -12.60 -1.26
N GLY A 170 -4.18 -12.46 -2.55
CA GLY A 170 -4.76 -11.24 -3.10
C GLY A 170 -6.15 -10.95 -2.56
N ALA A 171 -7.00 -11.96 -2.44
CA ALA A 171 -8.30 -11.83 -1.80
C ALA A 171 -8.22 -11.46 -0.31
N SER A 172 -7.05 -11.64 0.32
CA SER A 172 -6.76 -11.27 1.72
C SER A 172 -5.97 -9.97 1.86
N PHE A 173 -5.76 -9.21 0.76
CA PHE A 173 -4.92 -8.00 0.75
C PHE A 173 -3.46 -8.26 1.17
N ILE A 174 -2.91 -9.39 0.73
CA ILE A 174 -1.49 -9.73 0.90
C ILE A 174 -0.82 -9.55 -0.47
N SER A 175 -0.31 -8.34 -0.71
CA SER A 175 0.33 -7.94 -1.98
C SER A 175 1.59 -8.75 -2.30
N GLU A 176 2.22 -9.32 -1.27
CA GLU A 176 3.44 -10.11 -1.32
C GLU A 176 3.27 -11.40 -2.16
N GLY A 177 2.02 -11.87 -2.37
CA GLY A 177 1.74 -13.00 -3.25
C GLY A 177 2.20 -12.80 -4.71
N ALA A 178 2.47 -11.56 -5.12
CA ALA A 178 3.03 -11.23 -6.44
C ALA A 178 4.58 -11.23 -6.49
N ILE A 179 5.27 -11.23 -5.34
CA ILE A 179 6.74 -11.15 -5.27
C ILE A 179 7.43 -12.25 -6.09
N PRO A 180 7.02 -13.54 -6.04
CA PRO A 180 7.68 -14.58 -6.83
C PRO A 180 7.65 -14.32 -8.34
N PHE A 181 6.58 -13.68 -8.83
CA PHE A 181 6.43 -13.33 -10.24
C PHE A 181 7.28 -12.12 -10.62
N ALA A 182 7.31 -11.10 -9.75
CA ALA A 182 8.13 -9.91 -9.95
C ALA A 182 9.63 -10.21 -9.81
N ALA A 183 10.01 -11.16 -8.97
CA ALA A 183 11.39 -11.63 -8.88
C ALA A 183 11.84 -12.32 -10.18
N ALA A 184 10.94 -13.07 -10.83
CA ALA A 184 11.21 -13.72 -12.11
C ALA A 184 11.20 -12.74 -13.30
N ASP A 185 10.33 -11.72 -13.27
CA ASP A 185 10.09 -10.82 -14.41
C ASP A 185 9.71 -9.39 -13.98
N PRO A 186 10.63 -8.64 -13.32
CA PRO A 186 10.30 -7.38 -12.65
C PRO A 186 9.87 -6.29 -13.64
N LEU A 187 10.52 -6.22 -14.80
CA LEU A 187 10.28 -5.18 -15.82
C LEU A 187 8.88 -5.28 -16.45
N ARG A 188 8.22 -6.43 -16.35
CA ARG A 188 6.87 -6.62 -16.90
C ARG A 188 5.81 -6.63 -15.81
N VAL A 189 6.09 -7.29 -14.68
CA VAL A 189 5.13 -7.43 -13.59
C VAL A 189 4.90 -6.11 -12.85
N ILE A 190 5.95 -5.36 -12.51
CA ILE A 190 5.82 -4.14 -11.72
C ILE A 190 5.07 -3.05 -12.50
N PRO A 191 5.46 -2.67 -13.74
CA PRO A 191 4.74 -1.61 -14.46
C PRO A 191 3.29 -1.98 -14.77
N ALA A 192 3.01 -3.26 -15.09
CA ALA A 192 1.64 -3.73 -15.30
C ALA A 192 0.80 -3.70 -14.01
N SER A 193 1.42 -4.01 -12.86
CA SER A 193 0.77 -3.92 -11.55
C SER A 193 0.47 -2.48 -11.20
N MET A 194 1.41 -1.56 -11.43
CA MET A 194 1.21 -0.12 -11.27
C MET A 194 0.06 0.40 -12.13
N LEU A 195 -0.05 -0.04 -13.39
CA LEU A 195 -1.15 0.33 -14.28
C LEU A 195 -2.52 -0.10 -13.71
N GLY A 196 -2.68 -1.36 -13.32
CA GLY A 196 -3.94 -1.83 -12.74
C GLY A 196 -4.23 -1.24 -11.36
N GLY A 197 -3.19 -1.01 -10.55
CA GLY A 197 -3.29 -0.30 -9.29
C GLY A 197 -3.80 1.12 -9.45
N ALA A 198 -3.26 1.87 -10.42
CA ALA A 198 -3.69 3.22 -10.78
C ALA A 198 -5.16 3.26 -11.21
N ILE A 199 -5.57 2.33 -12.08
CA ILE A 199 -6.97 2.22 -12.54
C ILE A 199 -7.90 1.86 -11.39
N THR A 200 -7.49 0.95 -10.52
CA THR A 200 -8.28 0.55 -9.34
C THR A 200 -8.48 1.72 -8.40
N GLY A 201 -7.41 2.44 -8.07
CA GLY A 201 -7.48 3.61 -7.21
C GLY A 201 -8.33 4.73 -7.83
N ALA A 202 -8.21 4.96 -9.13
CA ALA A 202 -9.03 5.90 -9.88
C ALA A 202 -10.52 5.56 -9.80
N ILE A 203 -10.90 4.30 -10.10
CA ILE A 203 -12.30 3.84 -10.05
C ILE A 203 -12.85 3.90 -8.63
N SER A 204 -12.05 3.46 -7.64
CA SER A 204 -12.43 3.48 -6.22
C SER A 204 -12.76 4.89 -5.75
N MET A 205 -11.87 5.85 -6.00
CA MET A 205 -12.09 7.27 -5.65
C MET A 205 -13.23 7.90 -6.46
N ALA A 206 -13.32 7.61 -7.77
CA ALA A 206 -14.40 8.14 -8.63
C ALA A 206 -15.79 7.68 -8.16
N SER A 207 -15.88 6.46 -7.64
CA SER A 207 -17.12 5.82 -7.23
C SER A 207 -17.46 6.06 -5.75
N GLY A 208 -16.61 6.82 -5.04
CA GLY A 208 -16.79 7.13 -3.62
C GLY A 208 -16.77 5.91 -2.72
N VAL A 209 -16.04 4.86 -3.10
CA VAL A 209 -15.92 3.65 -2.27
C VAL A 209 -15.21 4.01 -0.97
N GLY A 210 -15.73 3.60 0.17
CA GLY A 210 -15.16 3.91 1.49
C GLY A 210 -14.75 2.66 2.27
N SER A 211 -13.67 2.73 3.04
CA SER A 211 -13.28 1.68 3.99
C SER A 211 -13.10 2.27 5.38
N LYS A 212 -13.84 1.71 6.34
CA LYS A 212 -13.81 2.12 7.76
C LYS A 212 -12.75 1.39 8.58
N ALA A 213 -12.10 0.38 8.00
CA ALA A 213 -11.12 -0.47 8.68
C ALA A 213 -9.78 -0.50 7.93
N PRO A 214 -8.64 -0.45 8.64
CA PRO A 214 -7.31 -0.59 8.05
C PRO A 214 -6.94 -2.07 7.91
N HIS A 215 -7.82 -2.89 7.33
CA HIS A 215 -7.58 -4.31 7.10
C HIS A 215 -8.27 -4.66 5.82
N GLY A 216 -7.56 -5.27 4.86
CA GLY A 216 -8.10 -5.55 3.55
C GLY A 216 -8.59 -6.96 3.35
N GLY A 217 -8.92 -7.20 2.09
CA GLY A 217 -9.44 -8.46 1.64
C GLY A 217 -10.96 -8.51 1.64
N ILE A 218 -11.50 -9.51 0.97
CA ILE A 218 -12.94 -9.73 0.86
C ILE A 218 -13.59 -10.03 2.22
N PHE A 219 -12.79 -10.41 3.22
CA PHE A 219 -13.24 -10.77 4.57
C PHE A 219 -13.71 -9.58 5.41
N VAL A 220 -13.37 -8.35 5.03
CA VAL A 220 -13.77 -7.12 5.74
C VAL A 220 -14.93 -6.39 5.06
N PHE A 221 -15.69 -7.07 4.21
CA PHE A 221 -16.77 -6.47 3.40
C PHE A 221 -17.77 -5.62 4.21
N PHE A 222 -18.03 -5.98 5.47
CA PHE A 222 -18.94 -5.26 6.36
C PHE A 222 -18.45 -3.85 6.73
N ALA A 223 -17.17 -3.56 6.55
CA ALA A 223 -16.55 -2.26 6.81
C ALA A 223 -16.35 -1.43 5.51
N ILE A 224 -16.84 -1.92 4.37
CA ILE A 224 -16.71 -1.28 3.06
C ILE A 224 -18.05 -0.65 2.64
N ASP A 225 -18.03 0.66 2.40
CA ASP A 225 -19.13 1.39 1.77
C ASP A 225 -19.02 1.28 0.25
N ASN A 226 -20.16 1.12 -0.44
CA ASN A 226 -20.21 0.84 -1.89
C ASN A 226 -19.39 -0.41 -2.28
N PHE A 227 -19.64 -1.52 -1.59
CA PHE A 227 -18.93 -2.79 -1.79
C PHE A 227 -18.95 -3.30 -3.24
N VAL A 228 -20.03 -3.06 -3.98
CA VAL A 228 -20.11 -3.44 -5.40
C VAL A 228 -19.01 -2.74 -6.21
N MET A 229 -18.87 -1.43 -6.06
CA MET A 229 -17.82 -0.68 -6.78
C MET A 229 -16.42 -0.98 -6.25
N PHE A 230 -16.27 -1.34 -4.98
CA PHE A 230 -15.01 -1.89 -4.45
C PHE A 230 -14.59 -3.13 -5.24
N VAL A 231 -15.49 -4.12 -5.36
CA VAL A 231 -15.21 -5.36 -6.13
C VAL A 231 -14.97 -5.06 -7.60
N VAL A 232 -15.80 -4.21 -8.23
CA VAL A 232 -15.62 -3.82 -9.64
C VAL A 232 -14.26 -3.17 -9.87
N SER A 233 -13.83 -2.24 -9.01
CA SER A 233 -12.53 -1.58 -9.15
C SER A 233 -11.37 -2.59 -9.13
N ILE A 234 -11.40 -3.54 -8.19
CA ILE A 234 -10.38 -4.61 -8.06
C ILE A 234 -10.39 -5.52 -9.28
N LEU A 235 -11.58 -5.94 -9.75
CA LEU A 235 -11.71 -6.81 -10.92
C LEU A 235 -11.16 -6.13 -12.19
N VAL A 236 -11.50 -4.87 -12.41
CA VAL A 236 -10.99 -4.10 -13.56
C VAL A 236 -9.47 -3.98 -13.49
N GLY A 237 -8.90 -3.59 -12.36
CA GLY A 237 -7.44 -3.53 -12.19
C GLY A 237 -6.77 -4.88 -12.39
N THR A 238 -7.36 -5.94 -11.84
CA THR A 238 -6.88 -7.33 -11.94
C THR A 238 -6.81 -7.77 -13.40
N VAL A 239 -7.89 -7.55 -14.16
CA VAL A 239 -7.96 -7.90 -15.58
C VAL A 239 -6.96 -7.07 -16.38
N VAL A 240 -6.88 -5.76 -16.15
CA VAL A 240 -5.94 -4.89 -16.88
C VAL A 240 -4.50 -5.29 -16.60
N THR A 241 -4.11 -5.52 -15.34
CA THR A 241 -2.75 -5.98 -15.00
C THR A 241 -2.46 -7.34 -15.62
N ALA A 242 -3.38 -8.30 -15.53
CA ALA A 242 -3.18 -9.63 -16.10
C ALA A 242 -2.97 -9.57 -17.62
N LEU A 243 -3.83 -8.85 -18.33
CA LEU A 243 -3.71 -8.66 -19.78
C LEU A 243 -2.43 -7.90 -20.16
N ALA A 244 -2.05 -6.87 -19.39
CA ALA A 244 -0.82 -6.13 -19.62
C ALA A 244 0.43 -7.00 -19.43
N VAL A 245 0.53 -7.79 -18.35
CA VAL A 245 1.64 -8.74 -18.15
C VAL A 245 1.71 -9.75 -19.30
N LEU A 246 0.56 -10.32 -19.69
CA LEU A 246 0.50 -11.25 -20.80
C LEU A 246 0.97 -10.60 -22.09
N ALA A 247 0.46 -9.42 -22.44
CA ALA A 247 0.85 -8.68 -23.63
C ALA A 247 2.35 -8.37 -23.65
N LEU A 248 2.92 -7.90 -22.54
CA LEU A 248 4.36 -7.64 -22.40
C LEU A 248 5.20 -8.91 -22.55
N LYS A 249 4.77 -10.03 -21.97
CA LYS A 249 5.41 -11.35 -22.15
C LYS A 249 5.24 -11.87 -23.58
N ARG A 250 4.15 -11.55 -24.29
CA ARG A 250 3.95 -11.91 -25.71
C ARG A 250 4.89 -11.14 -26.61
N TRP A 251 5.03 -9.85 -26.37
CA TRP A 251 5.82 -8.97 -27.19
C TRP A 251 7.31 -9.30 -27.11
N ALA A 252 7.83 -9.62 -25.93
CA ALA A 252 9.25 -9.97 -25.78
C ALA A 252 9.64 -11.35 -26.36
N VAL A 253 8.67 -12.23 -26.63
CA VAL A 253 8.92 -13.54 -27.27
C VAL A 253 8.76 -13.49 -28.80
N ARG A 254 8.25 -12.38 -29.37
CA ARG A 254 8.37 -12.06 -30.80
C ARG A 254 9.69 -11.27 -30.97
N GLN A 255 10.74 -11.64 -31.71
CA GLN A 255 10.99 -12.63 -32.78
C GLN A 255 12.54 -12.64 -33.08
N PRO A 256 13.11 -13.54 -33.93
CA PRO A 256 12.99 -13.36 -35.38
C PRO A 256 12.46 -14.59 -36.11
N GLU A 257 11.64 -14.33 -37.13
CA GLU A 257 11.22 -15.29 -38.14
C GLU A 257 12.42 -15.78 -38.97
N THR A 258 12.42 -17.10 -39.21
CA THR A 258 12.93 -17.80 -40.39
C THR A 258 14.43 -17.73 -40.69
N ALA A 259 15.20 -18.64 -40.08
CA ALA A 259 16.35 -19.21 -40.77
C ALA A 259 15.87 -20.39 -41.64
N ALA A 260 15.98 -20.17 -42.95
CA ALA A 260 15.55 -21.04 -44.02
C ALA A 260 15.95 -22.52 -43.85
N SER A 261 15.12 -23.38 -44.42
CA SER A 261 15.39 -24.76 -44.79
C SER A 261 16.86 -25.01 -45.15
N VAL A 262 17.60 -25.68 -44.27
CA VAL A 262 18.83 -26.37 -44.69
C VAL A 262 18.39 -27.69 -45.31
N GLY A 263 18.65 -27.81 -46.60
CA GLY A 263 18.11 -28.84 -47.48
C GLY A 263 18.39 -30.27 -47.03
N SER A 264 17.45 -31.14 -47.43
CA SER A 264 17.62 -32.57 -47.48
C SER A 264 18.93 -32.94 -48.18
N VAL A 265 19.85 -33.58 -47.46
CA VAL A 265 20.95 -34.32 -48.07
C VAL A 265 20.34 -35.60 -48.68
N PRO A 266 20.50 -35.88 -49.98
CA PRO A 266 20.06 -37.14 -50.54
C PRO A 266 20.94 -38.27 -49.98
N ALA A 267 20.30 -39.34 -49.54
CA ALA A 267 20.98 -40.59 -49.22
C ALA A 267 21.65 -41.14 -50.50
N THR A 268 22.97 -41.24 -50.49
CA THR A 268 23.70 -42.07 -51.46
C THR A 268 23.99 -43.44 -50.85
N ILE A 269 23.73 -44.43 -51.70
CA ILE A 269 23.80 -45.89 -51.57
C ILE A 269 25.19 -46.37 -51.16
#